data_AF-A0A7I8CW39-F1
#
_entry.id   AF-A0A7I8CW39-F1
#
_cell.length_a   1.000
_cell.length_b   1.000
_cell.length_c   1.000
_cell.angle_alpha   90.00
_cell.angle_beta   90.00
_cell.angle_gamma   90.00
#
_symmetry.space_group_name_H-M   'P 1'
#
loop_
_entity.id
_entity.type
_entity.pdbx_description
1 polymer ?
#
loop_
_entity_poly.entity_id
_entity_poly.type
_entity_poly.pdbx_seq_one_letter_code
_entity_poly.pdbx_strand_id
1 'polypeptide(L)'
;MSAEDKELVALFEGLDTPGVSDAMDTLGLPGQCLGIAALDDYRKTVVGPAFTVKYVSAGTPPGCVGDFIDNVAAGDVIVIDNDGRRTALSGATS
;
A
#
# COMPACT_ATOMS: atom_id res chain seq x y z
N MET A 1 -1.18 13.79 4.16
CA MET A 1 -0.50 14.17 2.90
C MET A 1 -0.09 15.65 2.89
N SER A 2 1.21 15.90 2.72
CA SER A 2 1.80 17.25 2.61
C SER A 2 1.47 17.92 1.27
N ALA A 3 1.85 19.18 1.08
CA ALA A 3 1.71 19.86 -0.21
C ALA A 3 2.64 19.26 -1.28
N GLU A 4 3.87 18.94 -0.87
CA GLU A 4 4.87 18.29 -1.74
C GLU A 4 4.39 16.92 -2.23
N ASP A 5 3.82 16.10 -1.34
CA ASP A 5 3.25 14.80 -1.73
C ASP A 5 2.16 14.96 -2.80
N LYS A 6 1.31 15.98 -2.69
CA LYS A 6 0.24 16.24 -3.67
C LYS A 6 0.79 16.59 -5.03
N GLU A 7 1.83 17.42 -5.05
CA GLU A 7 2.53 17.81 -6.29
C GLU A 7 3.19 16.59 -6.94
N LEU A 8 3.87 15.75 -6.14
CA LEU A 8 4.47 14.51 -6.63
C LEU A 8 3.42 13.55 -7.17
N VAL A 9 2.32 13.31 -6.45
CA VAL A 9 1.22 12.44 -6.90
C VAL A 9 0.64 12.90 -8.23
N ALA A 10 0.49 14.22 -8.42
CA ALA A 10 -0.01 14.78 -9.69
C ALA A 10 0.92 14.48 -10.88
N LEU A 11 2.23 14.36 -10.67
CA LEU A 11 3.17 14.02 -11.76
C LEU A 11 3.00 12.59 -12.29
N PHE A 12 2.40 11.70 -11.51
CA PHE A 12 2.10 10.33 -11.93
C PHE A 12 0.73 10.19 -12.61
N GLU A 13 -0.05 11.26 -12.72
CA GLU A 13 -1.36 11.22 -13.36
C GLU A 13 -1.23 10.77 -14.84
N GLY A 14 -1.98 9.74 -15.20
CA GLY A 14 -1.98 9.19 -16.57
C GLY A 14 -0.81 8.25 -16.88
N LEU A 15 0.13 8.05 -15.96
CA LEU A 15 1.16 7.02 -16.10
C LEU A 15 0.58 5.64 -15.76
N ASP A 16 1.11 4.61 -16.42
CA ASP A 16 0.83 3.21 -16.13
C ASP A 16 1.93 2.61 -15.24
N THR A 17 1.60 1.50 -14.57
CA THR A 17 2.56 0.82 -13.69
C THR A 17 3.77 0.22 -14.44
N PRO A 18 3.64 -0.32 -15.68
CA PRO A 18 4.80 -0.79 -16.44
C PRO A 18 5.77 0.34 -16.81
N GLY A 19 5.28 1.49 -17.28
CA GLY A 19 6.15 2.62 -17.66
C GLY A 19 6.95 3.18 -16.48
N VAL A 20 6.34 3.21 -15.28
CA VAL A 20 7.07 3.56 -14.05
C VAL A 20 8.11 2.49 -13.70
N SER A 21 7.79 1.20 -13.84
CA SER A 21 8.74 0.10 -13.61
C SER A 21 9.95 0.18 -14.53
N ASP A 22 9.75 0.41 -15.83
CA ASP A 22 10.83 0.51 -16.82
C ASP A 22 11.77 1.70 -16.52
N ALA A 23 11.21 2.83 -16.06
CA ALA A 23 11.99 3.97 -15.62
C ALA A 23 12.83 3.65 -14.38
N MET A 24 12.28 2.90 -13.43
CA MET A 24 13.02 2.45 -12.23
C MET A 24 14.14 1.47 -12.60
N ASP A 25 13.89 0.51 -13.50
CA ASP A 25 14.89 -0.43 -13.98
C ASP A 25 16.06 0.29 -14.67
N THR A 26 15.76 1.34 -15.45
CA THR A 26 16.78 2.20 -16.08
C THR A 26 17.67 2.90 -15.05
N LEU A 27 17.11 3.25 -13.89
CA LEU A 27 17.83 3.87 -12.78
C LEU A 27 18.49 2.85 -11.83
N GLY A 28 18.27 1.54 -12.05
CA GLY A 28 18.75 0.48 -11.16
C GLY A 28 18.04 0.45 -9.81
N LEU A 29 16.80 0.95 -9.74
CA LEU A 29 16.01 1.01 -8.52
C LEU A 29 15.02 -0.17 -8.46
N PRO A 30 15.06 -1.02 -7.42
CA PRO A 30 14.07 -2.08 -7.26
C PRO A 30 12.72 -1.48 -6.82
N GLY A 31 11.67 -1.69 -7.62
CA GLY A 31 10.31 -1.16 -7.35
C GLY A 31 9.19 -2.20 -7.29
N GLN A 32 9.51 -3.48 -7.50
CA GLN A 32 8.50 -4.49 -7.80
C GLN A 32 7.97 -5.16 -6.53
N CYS A 33 6.64 -5.27 -6.39
CA CYS A 33 5.98 -6.02 -5.32
C CYS A 33 5.52 -7.40 -5.83
N LEU A 34 6.46 -8.34 -5.94
CA LEU A 34 6.20 -9.68 -6.48
C LEU A 34 5.15 -10.44 -5.65
N GLY A 35 4.21 -11.09 -6.35
CA GLY A 35 3.18 -11.93 -5.73
C GLY A 35 1.93 -11.19 -5.26
N ILE A 36 1.87 -9.86 -5.45
CA ILE A 36 0.67 -9.05 -5.26
C ILE A 36 -0.03 -8.88 -6.61
N ALA A 37 -1.33 -9.15 -6.65
CA ALA A 37 -2.16 -9.03 -7.85
C ALA A 37 -3.40 -8.18 -7.56
N ALA A 38 -3.90 -7.48 -8.58
CA ALA A 38 -5.15 -6.75 -8.50
C ALA A 38 -6.32 -7.71 -8.27
N LEU A 39 -7.29 -7.31 -7.44
CA LEU A 39 -8.51 -8.08 -7.18
C LEU A 39 -9.59 -7.86 -8.26
N ASP A 40 -9.49 -6.78 -9.03
CA ASP A 40 -10.46 -6.38 -10.04
C ASP A 40 -9.75 -5.69 -11.24
N ASP A 41 -10.48 -5.48 -12.33
CA ASP A 41 -10.02 -4.76 -13.52
C ASP A 41 -10.13 -3.24 -13.32
N TYR A 42 -9.19 -2.69 -12.54
CA TYR A 42 -9.14 -1.26 -12.25
C TYR A 42 -8.77 -0.46 -13.50
N ARG A 43 -9.66 0.43 -13.93
CA ARG A 43 -9.48 1.27 -15.13
C ARG A 43 -8.51 2.44 -14.96
N LYS A 44 -8.08 2.72 -13.73
CA LYS A 44 -7.19 3.83 -13.39
C LYS A 44 -6.12 3.35 -12.43
N THR A 45 -4.92 3.89 -12.57
CA THR A 45 -3.85 3.72 -11.59
C THR A 45 -4.21 4.41 -10.29
N VAL A 46 -3.76 3.82 -9.18
CA VAL A 46 -3.86 4.40 -7.84
C VAL A 46 -2.47 4.86 -7.45
N VAL A 47 -2.34 6.13 -7.07
CA VAL A 47 -1.08 6.75 -6.70
C VAL A 47 -1.26 7.53 -5.41
N GLY A 48 -0.32 7.36 -4.49
CA GLY A 48 -0.30 8.07 -3.22
C GLY A 48 0.92 7.68 -2.39
N PRO A 49 1.26 8.48 -1.37
CA PRO A 49 2.30 8.12 -0.41
C PRO A 49 1.90 6.85 0.36
N ALA A 50 2.89 6.01 0.69
CA ALA A 50 2.62 4.75 1.39
C ALA A 50 2.41 4.98 2.90
N PHE A 51 1.24 4.56 3.40
CA PHE A 51 1.02 4.34 4.83
C PHE A 51 1.30 2.87 5.14
N THR A 52 2.43 2.58 5.79
CA THR A 52 2.89 1.19 5.98
C THR A 52 2.41 0.60 7.30
N VAL A 53 1.90 -0.62 7.24
CA VAL A 53 1.47 -1.39 8.40
C VAL A 53 2.16 -2.75 8.37
N LYS A 54 2.90 -3.07 9.43
CA LYS A 54 3.47 -4.40 9.62
C LYS A 54 2.65 -5.16 10.64
N TYR A 55 2.03 -6.27 10.21
CA TYR A 55 1.39 -7.18 11.14
C TYR A 55 2.42 -8.13 11.76
N VAL A 56 2.22 -8.39 13.04
CA VAL A 56 2.90 -9.45 13.78
C VAL A 56 1.88 -10.49 14.22
N SER A 57 2.34 -11.62 14.76
CA SER A 57 1.45 -12.58 15.42
C SER A 57 0.71 -11.89 16.57
N ALA A 58 -0.60 -12.15 16.67
CA ALA A 58 -1.41 -11.54 17.72
C ALA A 58 -0.87 -11.90 19.11
N GLY A 59 -0.72 -10.89 19.96
CA GLY A 59 -0.47 -11.09 21.39
C GLY A 59 -1.72 -11.60 22.11
N THR A 60 -1.62 -11.76 23.43
CA THR A 60 -2.76 -12.05 24.29
C THR A 60 -2.91 -10.90 25.30
N PRO A 61 -4.01 -10.11 25.26
CA PRO A 61 -5.15 -10.22 24.34
C PRO A 61 -4.81 -9.76 22.89
N PRO A 62 -5.57 -10.22 21.88
CA PRO A 62 -5.42 -9.73 20.50
C PRO A 62 -5.84 -8.26 20.40
N GLY A 63 -5.08 -7.46 19.66
CA GLY A 63 -5.49 -6.10 19.28
C GLY A 63 -6.59 -6.10 18.21
N CYS A 64 -7.16 -4.93 17.92
CA CYS A 64 -8.16 -4.82 16.86
C CYS A 64 -7.50 -4.76 15.47
N VAL A 65 -8.13 -5.43 14.51
CA VAL A 65 -7.70 -5.37 13.11
C VAL A 65 -8.25 -4.08 12.52
N GLY A 66 -7.38 -3.08 12.32
CA GLY A 66 -7.75 -1.84 11.64
C GLY A 66 -7.64 -0.55 12.47
N ASP A 67 -7.11 -0.60 13.70
CA ASP A 67 -6.93 0.58 14.56
C ASP A 67 -6.07 1.70 13.94
N PHE A 68 -5.35 1.39 12.86
CA PHE A 68 -4.55 2.37 12.14
C PHE A 68 -5.37 3.22 11.16
N ILE A 69 -6.60 2.84 10.82
CA ILE A 69 -7.41 3.49 9.76
C ILE A 69 -7.60 4.99 10.06
N ASP A 70 -7.83 5.36 11.32
CA ASP A 70 -8.02 6.75 11.73
C ASP A 70 -6.76 7.62 11.56
N ASN A 71 -5.59 7.01 11.38
CA ASN A 71 -4.32 7.69 11.16
C ASN A 71 -3.95 7.84 9.67
N VAL A 72 -4.74 7.25 8.76
CA VAL A 72 -4.46 7.29 7.32
C VAL A 72 -5.01 8.59 6.74
N ALA A 73 -4.14 9.40 6.13
CA ALA A 73 -4.60 10.63 5.51
C ALA A 73 -5.32 10.34 4.17
N ALA A 74 -6.24 11.22 3.79
CA ALA A 74 -6.87 11.13 2.48
C ALA A 74 -5.81 11.20 1.36
N GLY A 75 -5.82 10.21 0.48
CA GLY A 75 -4.87 10.07 -0.63
C GLY A 75 -3.69 9.13 -0.34
N ASP A 76 -3.47 8.73 0.92
CA ASP A 76 -2.43 7.74 1.23
C ASP A 76 -2.84 6.34 0.74
N VAL A 77 -1.86 5.54 0.34
CA VAL A 77 -2.04 4.13 -0.05
C VAL A 77 -1.59 3.24 1.10
N ILE A 78 -2.51 2.46 1.66
CA ILE A 78 -2.21 1.52 2.75
C ILE A 78 -1.44 0.32 2.19
N VAL A 79 -0.22 0.11 2.69
CA VAL A 79 0.64 -1.02 2.31
C VAL A 79 0.83 -1.92 3.51
N ILE A 80 0.35 -3.16 3.40
CA ILE A 80 0.31 -4.13 4.52
C ILE A 80 1.37 -5.21 4.30
N ASP A 81 2.33 -5.28 5.21
CA ASP A 81 3.21 -6.44 5.38
C ASP A 81 2.60 -7.42 6.39
N ASN A 82 1.98 -8.49 5.89
CA ASN A 82 1.43 -9.58 6.70
C ASN A 82 2.36 -10.82 6.76
N ASP A 83 3.66 -10.66 6.47
CA ASP A 83 4.64 -11.75 6.43
C ASP A 83 4.28 -12.85 5.42
N GLY A 84 3.66 -12.46 4.30
CA GLY A 84 3.20 -13.38 3.26
C GLY A 84 2.04 -14.32 3.66
N ARG A 85 1.47 -14.16 4.87
CA ARG A 85 0.35 -14.98 5.35
C ARG A 85 -0.90 -14.70 4.50
N ARG A 86 -1.49 -15.78 3.97
CA ARG A 86 -2.69 -15.74 3.09
C ARG A 86 -4.01 -15.87 3.85
N THR A 87 -3.95 -16.08 5.16
CA THR A 87 -5.13 -16.17 6.02
C THR A 87 -5.60 -14.77 6.39
N ALA A 88 -6.93 -14.59 6.50
CA ALA A 88 -7.51 -13.38 7.05
C ALA A 88 -6.96 -13.11 8.46
N LEU A 89 -6.76 -11.84 8.79
CA LEU A 89 -6.41 -11.41 10.14
C LEU A 89 -7.64 -11.61 11.02
N SER A 90 -7.61 -12.62 11.90
CA SER A 90 -8.66 -12.76 12.92
C SER A 90 -8.44 -11.69 13.99
N GLY A 91 -9.15 -10.56 13.89
CA GLY A 91 -9.38 -9.69 15.04
C GLY A 91 -10.44 -10.32 15.93
N ALA A 92 -10.25 -10.30 17.25
CA ALA A 92 -11.37 -10.55 18.13
C ALA A 92 -12.32 -9.35 17.97
N THR A 93 -13.50 -9.57 17.39
CA THR A 93 -14.61 -8.64 17.57
C THR A 93 -14.94 -8.66 19.06
N SER A 94 -14.66 -7.56 19.77
CA SER A 94 -15.18 -7.34 21.11
C SER A 94 -16.71 -7.29 21.10
#